data_AF-A0A1B1Z8B1-F1
#
_entry.id   AF-A0A1B1Z8B1-F1
#
_cell.length_a   1.000
_cell.length_b   1.000
_cell.length_c   1.000
_cell.angle_alpha   90.00
_cell.angle_beta   90.00
_cell.angle_gamma   90.00
#
_symmetry.space_group_name_H-M   'P 1'
#
loop_
_entity.id
_entity.type
_entity.pdbx_description
1 polymer ?
#
loop_
_entity_poly.entity_id
_entity_poly.type
_entity_poly.pdbx_seq_one_letter_code
_entity_poly.pdbx_strand_id
1 'polypeptide(L)'
;MFIAHTNNDKHGNIHGHITRFFEKDGDHGAEEFDFEIFAAGGRQSGFSAPDNLTFDSNANLWTVTDISSSKLNSAAWTSFGNNGMFMIPTVGPDKGVAFQFASAPKEAELTGPSFTPNERTLFLSVQHPGEETEDKANPTSTWPQVRGGNQPRPSVVAITGFKF
;
A
#
# COMPACT_ATOMS: atom_id res chain seq x y z
N MET A 1 -12.14 13.78 -3.19
CA MET A 1 -10.75 13.28 -3.51
C MET A 1 -10.16 12.44 -2.36
N PHE A 2 -9.18 11.56 -2.58
CA PHE A 2 -8.40 10.88 -1.53
C PHE A 2 -6.90 11.09 -1.72
N ILE A 3 -6.17 11.31 -0.63
CA ILE A 3 -4.71 11.49 -0.63
C ILE A 3 -4.09 10.63 0.46
N ALA A 4 -3.09 9.84 0.11
CA ALA A 4 -2.26 9.14 1.08
C ALA A 4 -1.14 10.07 1.57
N HIS A 5 -1.00 10.13 2.88
CA HIS A 5 0.10 10.79 3.57
C HIS A 5 0.96 9.71 4.21
N THR A 6 2.01 9.27 3.52
CA THR A 6 2.84 8.11 3.89
C THR A 6 3.34 8.17 5.32
N ASN A 7 4.01 9.25 5.72
CA ASN A 7 4.27 9.55 7.12
C ASN A 7 4.80 10.98 7.23
N ASN A 8 4.89 11.45 8.46
CA ASN A 8 5.66 12.62 8.83
C ASN A 8 6.20 12.42 10.25
N ASP A 9 7.18 11.51 10.37
CA ASP A 9 7.73 11.05 11.65
C ASP A 9 8.34 12.18 12.49
N LYS A 10 9.01 13.14 11.85
CA LYS A 10 9.54 14.36 12.48
C LYS A 10 8.47 15.22 13.16
N HIS A 11 7.22 15.08 12.76
CA HIS A 11 6.07 15.81 13.31
C HIS A 11 5.07 14.88 14.02
N GLY A 12 5.51 13.68 14.42
CA GLY A 12 4.72 12.75 15.23
C GLY A 12 3.75 11.85 14.47
N ASN A 13 3.61 12.02 13.15
CA ASN A 13 2.80 11.13 12.31
C ASN A 13 3.65 9.96 11.80
N ILE A 14 3.95 9.00 12.67
CA ILE A 14 4.88 7.89 12.36
C ILE A 14 4.31 6.93 11.31
N HIS A 15 3.00 6.70 11.32
CA HIS A 15 2.36 5.66 10.52
C HIS A 15 1.62 6.16 9.29
N GLY A 16 1.47 7.48 9.13
CA GLY A 16 0.70 8.03 8.03
C GLY A 16 -0.80 7.89 8.18
N HIS A 17 -1.52 8.39 7.19
CA HIS A 17 -2.97 8.31 7.10
C HIS A 17 -3.43 8.60 5.67
N ILE A 18 -4.71 8.32 5.39
CA ILE A 18 -5.38 8.67 4.15
C ILE A 18 -6.42 9.73 4.48
N THR A 19 -6.33 10.88 3.82
CA THR A 19 -7.29 11.98 3.93
C THR A 19 -8.29 11.87 2.79
N ARG A 20 -9.57 12.07 3.09
CA ARG A 20 -10.63 12.23 2.12
C ARG A 20 -11.11 13.68 2.14
N PHE A 21 -11.16 14.29 0.96
CA PHE A 21 -11.63 15.65 0.73
C PHE A 21 -12.99 15.63 0.06
N PHE A 22 -13.82 16.60 0.41
CA PHE A 22 -15.15 16.86 -0.12
C PHE A 22 -15.18 18.28 -0.67
N GLU A 23 -15.14 18.39 -1.99
CA GLU A 23 -15.23 19.68 -2.68
C GLU A 23 -16.60 20.33 -2.45
N LYS A 24 -16.60 21.65 -2.22
CA LYS A 24 -17.84 22.40 -2.00
C LYS A 24 -18.84 22.16 -3.13
N ASP A 25 -20.08 21.87 -2.76
CA ASP A 25 -21.19 21.59 -3.68
C ASP A 25 -20.92 20.46 -4.71
N GLY A 26 -19.91 19.62 -4.47
CA GLY A 26 -19.47 18.58 -5.41
C GLY A 26 -18.78 19.13 -6.67
N ASP A 27 -18.32 20.40 -6.64
CA ASP A 27 -17.64 21.04 -7.75
C ASP A 27 -16.11 20.89 -7.63
N HIS A 28 -15.50 20.11 -8.52
CA HIS A 28 -14.05 19.93 -8.56
C HIS A 28 -13.27 21.20 -8.93
N GLY A 29 -13.93 22.25 -9.40
CA GLY A 29 -13.34 23.58 -9.60
C GLY A 29 -13.42 24.49 -8.38
N ALA A 30 -14.07 24.08 -7.29
CA ALA A 30 -14.20 24.89 -6.10
C ALA A 30 -12.85 25.09 -5.37
N GLU A 31 -12.68 26.28 -4.79
CA GLU A 31 -11.50 26.62 -3.97
C GLU A 31 -11.70 26.31 -2.48
N GLU A 32 -12.89 25.85 -2.09
CA GLU A 32 -13.25 25.47 -0.74
C GLU A 32 -13.57 23.97 -0.67
N PHE A 33 -13.17 23.32 0.41
CA PHE A 33 -13.42 21.92 0.67
C PHE A 33 -13.48 21.62 2.16
N ASP A 34 -14.22 20.57 2.52
CA ASP A 34 -14.12 19.90 3.81
C ASP A 34 -13.21 18.67 3.69
N PHE A 35 -12.70 18.16 4.81
CA PHE A 35 -11.89 16.96 4.83
C PHE A 35 -12.08 16.10 6.08
N GLU A 36 -11.81 14.80 5.96
CA GLU A 36 -11.74 13.85 7.06
C GLU A 36 -10.47 12.99 6.96
N ILE A 37 -9.94 12.56 8.11
CA ILE A 37 -9.00 11.44 8.14
C ILE A 37 -9.81 10.17 7.94
N PHE A 38 -9.79 9.66 6.72
CA PHE A 38 -10.59 8.51 6.32
C PHE A 38 -10.08 7.21 6.92
N ALA A 39 -8.75 7.01 6.90
CA ALA A 39 -8.10 5.87 7.53
C ALA A 39 -6.76 6.29 8.11
N ALA A 40 -6.57 6.12 9.42
CA ALA A 40 -5.30 6.40 10.08
C ALA A 40 -4.43 5.13 10.11
N GLY A 41 -3.16 5.24 9.73
CA GLY A 41 -2.19 4.16 9.88
C GLY A 41 -1.86 3.94 11.36
N GLY A 42 -1.58 2.71 11.74
CA GLY A 42 -1.21 2.34 13.11
C GLY A 42 -1.62 0.93 13.48
N ARG A 43 -1.18 0.49 14.68
CA ARG A 43 -1.40 -0.88 15.15
C ARG A 43 -2.87 -1.31 15.17
N GLN A 44 -3.79 -0.36 15.41
CA GLN A 44 -5.22 -0.64 15.44
C GLN A 44 -5.83 -0.87 14.04
N SER A 45 -5.33 -0.17 13.03
CA SER A 45 -5.80 -0.33 11.64
C SER A 45 -5.05 -1.42 10.88
N GLY A 46 -3.91 -1.89 11.42
CA GLY A 46 -3.17 -3.03 10.86
C GLY A 46 -2.31 -2.69 9.65
N PHE A 47 -2.25 -1.42 9.23
CA PHE A 47 -1.36 -0.94 8.18
C PHE A 47 -0.58 0.30 8.64
N SER A 48 0.52 0.62 7.95
CA SER A 48 1.33 1.81 8.18
C SER A 48 1.95 2.23 6.86
N ALA A 49 2.30 3.50 6.74
CA ALA A 49 2.91 4.09 5.56
C ALA A 49 2.11 3.87 4.25
N PRO A 50 0.82 4.26 4.20
CA PRO A 50 0.06 4.18 2.96
C PRO A 50 0.71 5.04 1.87
N ASP A 51 0.79 4.52 0.66
CA ASP A 51 1.34 5.23 -0.50
C ASP A 51 0.31 5.24 -1.63
N ASN A 52 0.48 4.44 -2.69
CA ASN A 52 -0.37 4.60 -3.87
C ASN A 52 -1.80 4.15 -3.60
N LEU A 53 -2.73 4.83 -4.26
CA LEU A 53 -4.17 4.60 -4.14
C LEU A 53 -4.78 4.24 -5.50
N THR A 54 -5.75 3.32 -5.49
CA THR A 54 -6.66 3.09 -6.63
C THR A 54 -8.06 2.74 -6.11
N PHE A 55 -9.05 2.76 -7.00
CA PHE A 55 -10.41 2.31 -6.71
C PHE A 55 -10.77 1.07 -7.54
N ASP A 56 -11.66 0.25 -6.99
CA ASP A 56 -12.44 -0.71 -7.77
C ASP A 56 -13.86 -0.18 -8.07
N SER A 57 -14.61 -0.93 -8.87
CA SER A 57 -15.97 -0.60 -9.31
C SER A 57 -17.01 -0.63 -8.20
N ASN A 58 -16.70 -1.28 -7.07
CA ASN A 58 -17.54 -1.29 -5.86
C ASN A 58 -17.23 -0.11 -4.93
N ALA A 59 -16.40 0.84 -5.37
CA ALA A 59 -15.95 1.99 -4.61
C ALA A 59 -15.14 1.63 -3.35
N ASN A 60 -14.49 0.46 -3.32
CA ASN A 60 -13.46 0.22 -2.30
C ASN A 60 -12.19 0.97 -2.67
N LEU A 61 -11.55 1.55 -1.66
CA LEU A 61 -10.24 2.16 -1.78
C LEU A 61 -9.18 1.07 -1.60
N TRP A 62 -8.24 0.99 -2.52
CA TRP A 62 -7.10 0.11 -2.44
C TRP A 62 -5.86 0.94 -2.19
N THR A 63 -5.09 0.57 -1.15
CA THR A 63 -3.82 1.21 -0.82
C THR A 63 -2.72 0.17 -0.77
N VAL A 64 -1.53 0.57 -1.21
CA VAL A 64 -0.28 -0.14 -0.94
C VAL A 64 0.50 0.58 0.16
N THR A 65 1.47 -0.10 0.77
CA THR A 65 2.32 0.50 1.81
C THR A 65 3.79 0.52 1.40
N ASP A 66 4.49 1.55 1.87
CA ASP A 66 5.93 1.72 1.77
C ASP A 66 6.53 2.15 3.12
N ILE A 67 6.69 1.19 4.02
CA ILE A 67 7.60 1.29 5.15
C ILE A 67 9.00 1.03 4.59
N SER A 68 9.91 2.00 4.73
CA SER A 68 11.31 1.87 4.32
C SER A 68 11.94 0.58 4.85
N SER A 69 12.72 -0.12 4.03
CA SER A 69 13.25 -1.45 4.35
C SER A 69 14.07 -1.47 5.65
N SER A 70 14.92 -0.47 5.89
CA SER A 70 15.66 -0.29 7.15
C SER A 70 14.82 -0.15 8.43
N LYS A 71 13.54 0.23 8.32
CA LYS A 71 12.59 0.35 9.44
C LYS A 71 11.63 -0.84 9.54
N LEU A 72 11.43 -1.57 8.44
CA LEU A 72 10.55 -2.72 8.35
C LEU A 72 10.85 -3.73 9.48
N ASN A 73 9.80 -4.29 10.09
CA ASN A 73 9.92 -5.26 11.19
C ASN A 73 10.71 -4.78 12.44
N SER A 74 10.85 -3.47 12.64
CA SER A 74 11.56 -2.89 13.79
C SER A 74 10.76 -1.82 14.51
N ALA A 75 11.06 -1.59 15.79
CA ALA A 75 10.50 -0.51 16.61
C ALA A 75 8.98 -0.35 16.47
N ALA A 76 8.51 0.80 15.97
CA ALA A 76 7.10 1.11 15.79
C ALA A 76 6.44 0.26 14.68
N TRP A 77 7.23 -0.34 13.78
CA TRP A 77 6.74 -1.07 12.61
C TRP A 77 6.75 -2.61 12.77
N THR A 78 7.24 -3.14 13.89
CA THR A 78 7.37 -4.59 14.14
C THR A 78 6.09 -5.38 13.88
N SER A 79 4.91 -4.81 14.19
CA SER A 79 3.64 -5.54 14.07
C SER A 79 3.06 -5.61 12.64
N PHE A 80 3.61 -4.86 11.67
CA PHE A 80 3.04 -4.80 10.32
C PHE A 80 3.61 -5.84 9.36
N GLY A 81 4.78 -6.42 9.65
CA GLY A 81 5.41 -7.37 8.74
C GLY A 81 6.06 -6.69 7.54
N ASN A 82 6.09 -7.40 6.40
CA ASN A 82 6.44 -6.79 5.11
C ASN A 82 5.36 -5.79 4.68
N ASN A 83 5.72 -4.90 3.76
CA ASN A 83 4.75 -4.03 3.09
C ASN A 83 3.61 -4.85 2.47
N GLY A 84 2.47 -4.21 2.25
CA GLY A 84 1.26 -4.91 1.83
C GLY A 84 0.35 -4.08 0.97
N MET A 85 -0.67 -4.76 0.45
CA MET A 85 -1.79 -4.16 -0.25
C MET A 85 -3.05 -4.43 0.56
N PHE A 86 -3.85 -3.39 0.74
CA PHE A 86 -5.04 -3.40 1.57
C PHE A 86 -6.23 -2.86 0.79
N MET A 87 -7.39 -3.46 1.02
CA MET A 87 -8.69 -2.97 0.56
C MET A 87 -9.40 -2.33 1.75
N ILE A 88 -9.97 -1.15 1.55
CA ILE A 88 -10.66 -0.35 2.57
C ILE A 88 -12.03 0.07 2.00
N PRO A 89 -13.16 -0.45 2.53
CA PRO A 89 -14.48 -0.01 2.10
C PRO A 89 -14.68 1.48 2.38
N THR A 90 -15.26 2.22 1.43
CA THR A 90 -15.52 3.67 1.61
C THR A 90 -16.92 4.00 2.14
N VAL A 91 -17.79 2.99 2.19
CA VAL A 91 -19.18 3.05 2.61
C VAL A 91 -19.55 1.78 3.39
N GLY A 92 -20.71 1.81 4.03
CA GLY A 92 -21.23 0.66 4.78
C GLY A 92 -20.62 0.50 6.18
N PRO A 93 -20.93 -0.61 6.87
CA PRO A 93 -20.55 -0.82 8.27
C PRO A 93 -19.04 -0.94 8.48
N ASP A 94 -18.30 -1.41 7.47
CA ASP A 94 -16.84 -1.58 7.51
C ASP A 94 -16.10 -0.37 6.91
N LYS A 95 -16.77 0.79 6.77
CA LYS A 95 -16.15 2.01 6.25
C LYS A 95 -14.85 2.30 7.02
N GLY A 96 -13.74 2.41 6.30
CA GLY A 96 -12.43 2.76 6.86
C GLY A 96 -11.67 1.59 7.49
N VAL A 97 -12.23 0.38 7.53
CA VAL A 97 -11.55 -0.82 8.03
C VAL A 97 -10.64 -1.39 6.93
N ALA A 98 -9.36 -1.58 7.23
CA ALA A 98 -8.41 -2.13 6.28
C ALA A 98 -8.34 -3.65 6.33
N PHE A 99 -8.51 -4.28 5.16
CA PHE A 99 -8.38 -5.72 4.97
C PHE A 99 -7.16 -6.00 4.10
N GLN A 100 -6.18 -6.72 4.65
CA GLN A 100 -4.97 -7.06 3.89
C GLN A 100 -5.30 -8.07 2.79
N PHE A 101 -4.94 -7.74 1.56
CA PHE A 101 -5.12 -8.57 0.37
C PHE A 101 -3.83 -9.29 -0.04
N ALA A 102 -2.70 -8.60 0.05
CA ALA A 102 -1.39 -9.16 -0.32
C ALA A 102 -0.28 -8.65 0.61
N SER A 103 0.82 -9.41 0.65
CA SER A 103 2.07 -9.03 1.32
C SER A 103 3.21 -9.05 0.29
N ALA A 104 4.05 -8.03 0.36
CA ALA A 104 5.26 -7.90 -0.44
C ALA A 104 6.28 -8.97 -0.04
N PRO A 105 7.21 -9.29 -0.94
CA PRO A 105 8.44 -9.99 -0.57
C PRO A 105 9.24 -9.21 0.48
N LYS A 106 10.25 -9.87 1.03
CA LYS A 106 11.15 -9.27 1.99
C LYS A 106 11.84 -8.03 1.40
N GLU A 107 11.86 -6.95 2.19
CA GLU A 107 12.51 -5.66 1.86
C GLU A 107 12.09 -5.16 0.48
N ALA A 108 10.77 -5.17 0.23
CA ALA A 108 10.14 -4.64 -0.96
C ALA A 108 8.96 -3.76 -0.54
N GLU A 109 8.61 -2.78 -1.36
CA GLU A 109 7.30 -2.13 -1.32
C GLU A 109 6.39 -2.71 -2.42
N LEU A 110 5.09 -2.49 -2.25
CA LEU A 110 4.13 -2.64 -3.35
C LEU A 110 3.80 -1.25 -3.88
N THR A 111 3.69 -1.13 -5.20
CA THR A 111 3.49 0.16 -5.87
C THR A 111 2.73 -0.02 -7.19
N GLY A 112 2.12 1.05 -7.68
CA GLY A 112 1.40 1.10 -8.96
C GLY A 112 0.31 0.03 -9.14
N PRO A 113 -0.68 -0.09 -8.24
CA PRO A 113 -1.82 -0.98 -8.45
C PRO A 113 -2.68 -0.52 -9.64
N SER A 114 -3.07 -1.44 -10.52
CA SER A 114 -3.93 -1.17 -11.67
C SER A 114 -4.83 -2.36 -12.00
N PHE A 115 -6.14 -2.15 -12.00
CA PHE A 115 -7.10 -3.18 -12.42
C PHE A 115 -7.29 -3.16 -13.95
N THR A 116 -7.43 -4.34 -14.54
CA THR A 116 -8.03 -4.44 -15.89
C THR A 116 -9.46 -3.90 -15.89
N PRO A 117 -10.01 -3.42 -17.02
CA PRO A 117 -11.35 -2.83 -17.07
C PRO A 117 -12.50 -3.73 -16.57
N ASN A 118 -12.33 -5.06 -16.62
CA ASN A 118 -13.31 -6.02 -16.08
C ASN A 118 -12.97 -6.52 -14.66
N GLU A 119 -11.94 -5.94 -14.05
CA GLU A 119 -11.42 -6.21 -12.70
C GLU A 119 -11.15 -7.69 -12.38
N ARG A 120 -10.88 -8.52 -13.40
CA ARG A 120 -10.47 -9.92 -13.22
C ARG A 120 -8.97 -10.09 -13.04
N THR A 121 -8.20 -9.04 -13.29
CA THR A 121 -6.75 -9.03 -13.11
C THR A 121 -6.34 -7.71 -12.46
N LEU A 122 -5.51 -7.82 -11.44
CA LEU A 122 -4.84 -6.71 -10.79
C LEU A 122 -3.35 -6.79 -11.14
N PHE A 123 -2.84 -5.76 -11.80
CA PHE A 123 -1.42 -5.55 -11.97
C PHE A 123 -0.87 -4.81 -10.77
N LEU A 124 0.22 -5.31 -10.20
CA LEU A 124 0.85 -4.73 -9.03
C LEU A 124 2.37 -4.80 -9.19
N SER A 125 3.06 -3.70 -8.93
CA SER A 125 4.51 -3.68 -8.98
C SER A 125 5.09 -4.04 -7.60
N VAL A 126 6.10 -4.90 -7.62
CA VAL A 126 6.98 -5.14 -6.48
C VAL A 126 8.27 -4.39 -6.77
N GLN A 127 8.53 -3.34 -6.00
CA GLN A 127 9.74 -2.54 -6.15
C GLN A 127 10.84 -3.06 -5.21
N HIS A 128 12.09 -2.90 -5.66
CA HIS A 128 13.34 -3.08 -4.89
C HIS A 128 13.44 -4.27 -3.90
N PRO A 129 12.97 -5.49 -4.23
CA PRO A 129 13.10 -6.62 -3.32
C PRO A 129 14.53 -6.84 -2.85
N GLY A 130 14.73 -6.92 -1.53
CA GLY A 130 16.05 -7.09 -0.94
C GLY A 130 16.87 -5.80 -0.90
N GLU A 131 16.23 -4.64 -0.74
CA GLU A 131 16.85 -3.31 -0.71
C GLU A 131 18.05 -3.23 0.25
N GLU A 132 18.03 -3.95 1.38
CA GLU A 132 19.10 -3.95 2.38
C GLU A 132 20.22 -4.98 2.05
N THR A 133 20.29 -5.48 0.82
CA THR A 133 21.38 -6.37 0.38
C THR A 133 22.71 -5.62 0.33
N GLU A 134 23.62 -5.94 1.25
CA GLU A 134 25.00 -5.45 1.24
C GLU A 134 25.91 -6.29 0.32
N ASP A 135 25.77 -7.62 0.36
CA ASP A 135 26.54 -8.57 -0.45
C ASP A 135 25.68 -9.20 -1.55
N LYS A 136 25.97 -8.85 -2.80
CA LYS A 136 25.25 -9.39 -3.98
C LYS A 136 25.41 -10.89 -4.15
N ALA A 137 26.46 -11.51 -3.60
CA ALA A 137 26.59 -12.97 -3.63
C ALA A 137 25.59 -13.65 -2.68
N ASN A 138 25.15 -12.93 -1.64
CA ASN A 138 24.26 -13.41 -0.58
C ASN A 138 23.09 -12.43 -0.37
N PRO A 139 22.18 -12.28 -1.36
CA PRO A 139 21.12 -11.29 -1.28
C PRO A 139 20.12 -11.60 -0.17
N THR A 140 19.59 -10.55 0.47
CA THR A 140 18.62 -10.65 1.57
C THR A 140 17.26 -11.14 1.12
N SER A 141 16.94 -10.94 -0.16
CA SER A 141 15.74 -11.43 -0.87
C SER A 141 16.16 -12.10 -2.18
N THR A 142 15.47 -13.17 -2.55
CA THR A 142 15.67 -13.87 -3.83
C THR A 142 14.45 -13.76 -4.74
N TRP A 143 13.56 -12.80 -4.45
CA TRP A 143 12.30 -12.65 -5.17
C TRP A 143 12.47 -11.84 -6.48
N PRO A 144 11.81 -12.22 -7.58
CA PRO A 144 11.07 -13.46 -7.75
C PRO A 144 12.05 -14.62 -7.92
N GLN A 145 11.72 -15.79 -7.36
CA GLN A 145 12.57 -16.97 -7.56
C GLN A 145 12.51 -17.37 -9.04
N VAL A 146 13.57 -17.06 -9.78
CA VAL A 146 13.72 -17.45 -11.18
C VAL A 146 14.66 -18.65 -11.24
N ARG A 147 14.31 -19.66 -12.05
CA ARG A 147 15.13 -20.88 -12.19
C ARG A 147 16.58 -20.52 -12.55
N GLY A 148 17.52 -20.89 -11.70
CA GLY A 148 18.96 -20.70 -11.92
C GLY A 148 19.52 -19.34 -11.51
N GLY A 149 18.73 -18.47 -10.86
CA GLY A 149 19.21 -17.19 -10.32
C GLY A 149 18.79 -16.98 -8.87
N ASN A 150 19.64 -16.32 -8.09
CA ASN A 150 19.36 -15.87 -6.72
C ASN A 150 19.20 -14.35 -6.60
N GLN A 151 19.46 -13.60 -7.68
CA GLN A 151 19.41 -12.14 -7.65
C GLN A 151 17.97 -11.64 -7.63
N PRO A 152 17.60 -10.75 -6.69
CA PRO A 152 16.26 -10.16 -6.66
C PRO A 152 16.01 -9.24 -7.86
N ARG A 153 14.75 -9.16 -8.30
CA ARG A 153 14.35 -8.36 -9.47
C ARG A 153 13.02 -7.65 -9.23
N PRO A 154 12.96 -6.31 -9.30
CA PRO A 154 11.69 -5.60 -9.38
C PRO A 154 10.86 -6.15 -10.54
N SER A 155 9.56 -6.36 -10.31
CA SER A 155 8.68 -7.02 -11.29
C SER A 155 7.25 -6.53 -11.15
N VAL A 156 6.50 -6.57 -12.25
CA VAL A 156 5.04 -6.43 -12.24
C VAL A 156 4.42 -7.82 -12.17
N VAL A 157 3.53 -8.04 -11.22
CA VAL A 157 2.75 -9.27 -11.09
C VAL A 157 1.33 -9.06 -11.58
N ALA A 158 0.73 -10.11 -12.15
CA ALA A 158 -0.68 -10.16 -12.48
C ALA A 158 -1.38 -11.10 -11.48
N ILE A 159 -2.19 -10.52 -10.61
CA ILE A 159 -3.00 -11.27 -9.63
C ILE A 159 -4.36 -11.54 -10.27
N THR A 160 -4.84 -12.78 -10.19
CA THR A 160 -6.13 -13.21 -10.79
C THR A 160 -6.83 -14.18 -9.85
N GLY A 161 -8.10 -14.50 -10.15
CA GLY A 161 -8.85 -15.55 -9.44
C GLY A 161 -9.57 -15.08 -8.17
N PHE A 162 -9.53 -13.79 -7.85
CA PHE A 162 -10.39 -13.18 -6.84
C PHE A 162 -11.77 -12.83 -7.44
N LYS A 163 -12.78 -12.77 -6.57
CA LYS A 163 -14.10 -12.22 -6.85
C LYS A 163 -14.42 -11.21 -5.76
N PHE A 164 -14.95 -10.06 -6.17
CA PHE A 164 -15.54 -9.08 -5.27
C PHE A 164 -16.98 -9.46 -4.93
#